data_AF-A0A658BW09-F1
#
_entry.id   AF-A0A658BW09-F1
#
_cell.length_a   1.000
_cell.length_b   1.000
_cell.length_c   1.000
_cell.angle_alpha   90.00
_cell.angle_beta   90.00
_cell.angle_gamma   90.00
#
_symmetry.space_group_name_H-M   'P 1'
#
loop_
_entity.id
_entity.type
_entity.pdbx_description
1 polymer ?
#
loop_
_entity_poly.entity_id
_entity_poly.type
_entity_poly.pdbx_seq_one_letter_code
_entity_poly.pdbx_strand_id
1 'polypeptide(L)'
;MGISGRIARLFLTSQMTPLIALIAFLLGLFAVLVTPREEEPQINVTMANVFIPFPGASAKDVENLVATPAEQVLSQISGVEHIYSVSRPGMAILTLQYKVGEDRIQALVRLYDTVQSRRDWVSPNLGVLDPIIKPVGIDDVPIVALTLWTEDPARGEYELEQIAHAAEIELKRIQGTREVTTIGGPRHVVRVLIDAERLKSYQVSAQDIRDALQVSNASQPSGKLVNNNQEILVQTGTFLSSAADVQQLVVGVQDGRPVFMSDVAQVIDGPDQPGRYVWLGAGPAAKHQGISQQGEFPAVTLAISKKPGENA
;
A
#
# COMPACT_ATOMS: atom_id res chain seq x y z
N MET A 1 -45.83 -50.19 -18.93
CA MET A 1 -45.33 -49.03 -18.14
C MET A 1 -43.88 -48.78 -18.53
N GLY A 2 -43.57 -47.56 -18.99
CA GLY A 2 -42.19 -47.15 -19.27
C GLY A 2 -41.36 -46.98 -18.00
N ILE A 3 -40.07 -46.68 -18.17
CA ILE A 3 -39.09 -46.54 -17.08
C ILE A 3 -39.58 -45.54 -16.00
N SER A 4 -40.12 -44.39 -16.41
CA SER A 4 -40.65 -43.37 -15.49
C SER A 4 -41.82 -43.86 -14.64
N GLY A 5 -42.70 -44.70 -15.20
CA GLY A 5 -43.86 -45.24 -14.47
C GLY A 5 -43.47 -46.29 -13.43
N ARG A 6 -42.38 -47.04 -13.66
CA ARG A 6 -41.83 -47.99 -12.70
C ARG A 6 -41.18 -47.26 -11.51
N ILE A 7 -40.45 -46.17 -11.78
CA ILE A 7 -39.84 -45.33 -10.74
C ILE A 7 -40.94 -44.68 -9.88
N ALA A 8 -41.94 -44.05 -10.49
CA ALA A 8 -43.03 -43.40 -9.74
C ALA A 8 -43.77 -44.38 -8.81
N ARG A 9 -44.09 -45.59 -9.29
CA ARG A 9 -44.74 -46.61 -8.45
C ARG A 9 -43.86 -46.99 -7.23
N LEU A 10 -42.55 -47.11 -7.41
CA LEU A 10 -41.60 -47.48 -6.37
C LEU A 10 -41.51 -46.41 -5.26
N PHE A 11 -41.55 -45.13 -5.63
CA PHE A 11 -41.58 -44.02 -4.67
C PHE A 11 -42.97 -43.84 -4.01
N LEU A 12 -44.07 -44.14 -4.69
CA LEU A 12 -45.42 -44.00 -4.14
C LEU A 12 -45.74 -45.01 -3.01
N THR A 13 -45.19 -46.23 -3.08
CA THR A 13 -45.51 -47.29 -2.11
C THR A 13 -44.45 -47.46 -1.02
N SER A 14 -43.29 -46.80 -1.14
CA SER A 14 -42.17 -46.95 -0.20
C SER A 14 -42.28 -46.00 0.98
N GLN A 15 -42.20 -46.53 2.20
CA GLN A 15 -42.10 -45.74 3.43
C GLN A 15 -40.79 -44.93 3.52
N MET A 16 -39.80 -45.24 2.66
CA MET A 16 -38.53 -44.51 2.60
C MET A 16 -38.65 -43.16 1.90
N THR A 17 -39.66 -42.96 1.05
CA THR A 17 -39.88 -41.70 0.29
C THR A 17 -40.01 -40.47 1.20
N PRO A 18 -40.89 -40.45 2.23
CA PRO A 18 -40.96 -39.31 3.14
C PRO A 18 -39.66 -39.10 3.95
N LEU A 19 -38.93 -40.17 4.28
CA LEU A 19 -37.65 -40.08 4.98
C LEU A 19 -36.58 -39.42 4.10
N ILE A 20 -36.48 -39.81 2.83
CA ILE A 20 -35.57 -39.21 1.85
C ILE A 20 -35.94 -37.74 1.61
N ALA A 21 -37.23 -37.41 1.52
CA ALA A 21 -37.69 -36.04 1.39
C ALA A 21 -37.31 -35.18 2.62
N LEU A 22 -37.44 -35.72 3.84
CA LEU A 22 -37.03 -35.05 5.06
C LEU A 22 -35.51 -34.84 5.10
N ILE A 23 -34.71 -35.84 4.71
CA ILE A 23 -33.25 -35.71 4.63
C ILE A 23 -32.86 -34.64 3.60
N ALA A 24 -33.48 -34.65 2.42
CA ALA A 24 -33.23 -33.64 1.40
C ALA A 24 -33.60 -32.22 1.88
N PHE A 25 -34.71 -32.09 2.61
CA PHE A 25 -35.11 -30.82 3.22
C PHE A 25 -34.10 -30.34 4.27
N LEU A 26 -33.65 -31.23 5.17
CA LEU A 26 -32.65 -30.89 6.19
C LEU A 26 -31.29 -30.54 5.58
N LEU A 27 -30.86 -31.25 4.52
CA LEU A 27 -29.65 -30.92 3.76
C LEU A 27 -29.78 -29.57 3.06
N GLY A 28 -30.96 -29.25 2.50
CA GLY A 28 -31.24 -27.94 1.94
C GLY A 28 -31.18 -26.82 2.97
N LEU A 29 -31.76 -27.04 4.16
CA LEU A 29 -31.68 -26.08 5.27
C LEU A 29 -30.24 -25.88 5.75
N PHE A 30 -29.48 -26.97 5.89
CA PHE A 30 -28.06 -26.91 6.23
C PHE A 30 -27.25 -26.15 5.17
N ALA A 31 -27.50 -26.41 3.89
CA ALA A 31 -26.83 -25.70 2.79
C ALA A 31 -27.12 -24.19 2.85
N VAL A 32 -28.37 -23.77 3.11
CA VAL A 32 -28.73 -22.35 3.26
C VAL A 32 -28.06 -21.70 4.48
N LEU A 33 -27.88 -22.44 5.57
CA LEU A 33 -27.23 -21.93 6.79
C LEU A 33 -25.71 -21.81 6.65
N VAL A 34 -25.08 -22.68 5.85
CA VAL A 34 -23.61 -22.74 5.72
C VAL A 34 -23.09 -21.98 4.49
N THR A 35 -23.91 -21.78 3.47
CA THR A 35 -23.48 -21.10 2.24
C THR A 35 -23.24 -19.61 2.53
N PRO A 36 -22.02 -19.09 2.29
CA PRO A 36 -21.71 -17.67 2.43
C PRO A 36 -22.67 -16.80 1.61
N ARG A 37 -23.13 -15.69 2.20
CA ARG A 37 -23.95 -14.71 1.51
C ARG A 37 -23.06 -13.57 1.06
N GLU A 38 -22.97 -13.36 -0.24
CA GLU A 38 -22.29 -12.21 -0.83
C GLU A 38 -23.32 -11.36 -1.59
N GLU A 39 -23.21 -10.03 -1.49
CA GLU A 39 -24.15 -9.10 -2.13
C GLU A 39 -23.97 -9.04 -3.66
N GLU A 40 -22.75 -9.27 -4.14
CA GLU A 40 -22.39 -9.25 -5.55
C GLU A 40 -21.88 -10.62 -6.01
N PRO A 41 -22.22 -11.09 -7.23
CA PRO A 41 -21.59 -12.28 -7.79
C PRO A 41 -20.08 -12.03 -7.97
N GLN A 42 -19.25 -12.94 -7.47
CA GLN A 42 -17.80 -12.81 -7.65
C GLN A 42 -17.42 -12.93 -9.13
N ILE A 43 -17.09 -11.80 -9.74
CA ILE A 43 -16.43 -11.77 -11.05
C ILE A 43 -14.94 -11.88 -10.78
N ASN A 44 -14.31 -13.01 -11.13
CA ASN A 44 -12.86 -13.15 -10.98
C ASN A 44 -12.14 -12.34 -12.07
N VAL A 45 -11.97 -11.04 -11.82
CA VAL A 45 -11.16 -10.14 -12.64
C VAL A 45 -9.80 -10.03 -11.99
N THR A 46 -8.77 -10.53 -12.67
CA THR A 46 -7.39 -10.34 -12.23
C THR A 46 -6.85 -9.05 -12.82
N MET A 47 -6.38 -8.15 -11.95
CA MET A 47 -5.69 -6.93 -12.35
C MET A 47 -4.34 -6.82 -11.64
N ALA A 48 -3.43 -6.06 -12.24
CA ALA A 48 -2.18 -5.70 -11.60
C ALA A 48 -1.70 -4.34 -12.07
N ASN A 49 -1.21 -3.54 -11.13
CA ASN A 49 -0.53 -2.29 -11.41
C ASN A 49 0.98 -2.52 -11.45
N VAL A 50 1.63 -1.99 -12.47
CA VAL A 50 3.09 -1.93 -12.61
C VAL A 50 3.49 -0.47 -12.50
N PHE A 51 4.14 -0.13 -11.39
CA PHE A 51 4.68 1.20 -11.14
C PHE A 51 6.13 1.23 -11.60
N ILE A 52 6.47 2.15 -12.48
CA ILE A 52 7.83 2.29 -13.02
C ILE A 52 8.33 3.69 -12.69
N PRO A 53 9.12 3.85 -11.61
CA PRO A 53 9.63 5.15 -11.22
C PRO A 53 10.70 5.63 -12.20
N PHE A 54 10.58 6.87 -12.64
CA PHE A 54 11.57 7.55 -13.48
C PHE A 54 11.81 8.98 -12.97
N PRO A 55 12.41 9.14 -11.77
CA PRO A 55 12.51 10.43 -11.09
C PRO A 55 13.21 11.49 -11.95
N GLY A 56 12.68 12.70 -11.96
CA GLY A 56 13.23 13.83 -12.72
C GLY A 56 12.78 13.92 -14.18
N ALA A 57 12.09 12.91 -14.72
CA ALA A 57 11.54 12.95 -16.07
C ALA A 57 10.19 13.70 -16.15
N SER A 58 9.97 14.40 -17.26
CA SER A 58 8.67 15.03 -17.56
C SER A 58 7.63 13.95 -17.91
N ALA A 59 6.33 14.27 -17.77
CA ALA A 59 5.27 13.31 -18.13
C ALA A 59 5.38 12.83 -19.59
N LYS A 60 5.82 13.70 -20.50
CA LYS A 60 6.03 13.37 -21.91
C LYS A 60 7.23 12.44 -22.12
N ASP A 61 8.32 12.64 -21.37
CA ASP A 61 9.47 11.74 -21.45
C ASP A 61 9.13 10.37 -20.85
N VAL A 62 8.38 10.35 -19.74
CA VAL A 62 7.86 9.12 -19.14
C VAL A 62 6.99 8.35 -20.12
N GLU A 63 6.09 9.03 -20.82
CA GLU A 63 5.22 8.41 -21.83
C GLU A 63 6.03 7.76 -22.97
N ASN A 64 6.98 8.50 -23.54
CA ASN A 64 7.71 8.06 -24.73
C ASN A 64 8.82 7.05 -24.42
N LEU A 65 9.52 7.21 -23.29
CA LEU A 65 10.70 6.42 -22.95
C LEU A 65 10.36 5.23 -22.04
N VAL A 66 9.23 5.26 -21.32
CA VAL A 66 8.86 4.23 -20.35
C VAL A 66 7.47 3.64 -20.62
N ALA A 67 6.40 4.42 -20.60
CA ALA A 67 5.05 3.85 -20.68
C ALA A 67 4.79 3.13 -22.01
N THR A 68 5.08 3.77 -23.15
CA THR A 68 4.83 3.20 -24.48
C THR A 68 5.66 1.92 -24.72
N PRO A 69 6.99 1.89 -24.45
CA PRO A 69 7.75 0.66 -24.54
C PRO A 69 7.29 -0.43 -23.56
N ALA A 70 6.89 -0.06 -22.33
CA ALA A 70 6.38 -1.01 -21.34
C ALA A 70 5.10 -1.69 -21.83
N GLU A 71 4.16 -0.92 -22.40
CA GLU A 71 2.93 -1.46 -22.98
C GLU A 71 3.21 -2.53 -24.04
N GLN A 72 4.19 -2.30 -24.91
CA GLN A 72 4.57 -3.25 -25.97
C GLN A 72 5.17 -4.55 -25.43
N VAL A 73 5.88 -4.48 -24.31
CA VAL A 73 6.43 -5.65 -23.62
C VAL A 73 5.29 -6.42 -22.94
N LEU A 74 4.43 -5.71 -22.22
CA LEU A 74 3.34 -6.28 -21.44
C LEU A 74 2.20 -6.82 -22.33
N SER A 75 1.99 -6.27 -23.53
CA SER A 75 0.99 -6.75 -24.48
C SER A 75 1.29 -8.15 -25.03
N GLN A 76 2.51 -8.65 -24.84
CA GLN A 76 2.91 -10.00 -25.24
C GLN A 76 2.45 -11.07 -24.23
N ILE A 77 1.98 -10.65 -23.06
CA ILE A 77 1.49 -11.56 -22.02
C ILE A 77 0.16 -12.17 -22.46
N SER A 78 0.12 -13.49 -22.53
CA SER A 78 -1.12 -14.22 -22.82
C SER A 78 -2.16 -14.03 -21.70
N GLY A 79 -3.41 -13.87 -22.10
CA GLY A 79 -4.54 -13.69 -21.19
C GLY A 79 -4.81 -12.24 -20.79
N VAL A 80 -3.98 -11.27 -21.22
CA VAL A 80 -4.29 -9.84 -21.05
C VAL A 80 -5.42 -9.43 -22.01
N GLU A 81 -6.39 -8.70 -21.49
CA GLU A 81 -7.51 -8.13 -22.25
C GLU A 81 -7.25 -6.65 -22.56
N HIS A 82 -6.87 -5.88 -21.54
CA HIS A 82 -6.58 -4.46 -21.66
C HIS A 82 -5.33 -4.07 -20.88
N ILE A 83 -4.60 -3.09 -21.41
CA ILE A 83 -3.52 -2.40 -20.72
C ILE A 83 -3.86 -0.92 -20.75
N TYR A 84 -3.98 -0.32 -19.56
CA TYR A 84 -4.14 1.11 -19.41
C TYR A 84 -2.83 1.68 -18.87
N SER A 85 -2.46 2.88 -19.29
CA SER A 85 -1.27 3.56 -18.78
C SER A 85 -1.60 4.99 -18.39
N VAL A 86 -0.91 5.44 -17.35
CA VAL A 86 -0.95 6.82 -16.89
C VAL A 86 0.49 7.28 -16.64
N SER A 87 0.91 8.27 -17.40
CA SER A 87 2.22 8.91 -17.26
C SER A 87 2.10 10.14 -16.37
N ARG A 88 2.86 10.15 -15.27
CA ARG A 88 2.98 11.31 -14.37
C ARG A 88 4.45 11.76 -14.36
N PRO A 89 4.73 13.03 -14.01
CA PRO A 89 6.11 13.45 -13.76
C PRO A 89 6.78 12.49 -12.78
N GLY A 90 7.91 11.92 -13.15
CA GLY A 90 8.65 11.00 -12.30
C GLY A 90 8.16 9.55 -12.26
N MET A 91 7.06 9.16 -12.91
CA MET A 91 6.49 7.80 -12.75
C MET A 91 5.50 7.40 -13.86
N ALA A 92 5.66 6.19 -14.41
CA ALA A 92 4.63 5.53 -15.22
C ALA A 92 3.84 4.53 -14.35
N ILE A 93 2.52 4.48 -14.55
CA ILE A 93 1.63 3.52 -13.90
C ILE A 93 0.90 2.75 -15.00
N LEU A 94 1.12 1.45 -15.09
CA LEU A 94 0.45 0.58 -16.05
C LEU A 94 -0.50 -0.37 -15.32
N THR A 95 -1.77 -0.40 -15.72
CA THR A 95 -2.78 -1.30 -15.17
C THR A 95 -3.07 -2.37 -16.22
N LEU A 96 -2.68 -3.60 -15.93
CA LEU A 96 -3.02 -4.77 -16.73
C LEU A 96 -4.33 -5.35 -16.22
N GLN A 97 -5.27 -5.56 -17.14
CA GLN A 97 -6.51 -6.26 -16.91
C GLN A 97 -6.49 -7.56 -17.70
N TYR A 98 -6.62 -8.69 -17.01
CA TYR A 98 -6.70 -10.01 -17.61
C TYR A 98 -8.15 -10.37 -17.98
N LYS A 99 -8.29 -11.31 -18.92
CA LYS A 99 -9.58 -11.89 -19.29
C LYS A 99 -10.23 -12.57 -18.09
N VAL A 100 -11.55 -12.49 -18.03
CA VAL A 100 -12.35 -13.16 -16.99
C VAL A 100 -12.08 -14.66 -16.99
N GLY A 101 -11.83 -15.22 -15.80
CA GLY A 101 -11.56 -16.64 -15.61
C GLY A 101 -10.10 -17.06 -15.74
N GLU A 102 -9.17 -16.13 -16.04
CA GLU A 102 -7.73 -16.39 -15.91
C GLU A 102 -7.36 -16.66 -14.45
N ASP A 103 -6.50 -17.65 -14.23
CA ASP A 103 -5.98 -17.94 -12.89
C ASP A 103 -5.08 -16.79 -12.41
N ARG A 104 -5.44 -16.22 -11.25
CA ARG A 104 -4.77 -15.04 -10.69
C ARG A 104 -3.27 -15.28 -10.46
N ILE A 105 -2.91 -16.44 -9.92
CA ILE A 105 -1.52 -16.74 -9.57
C ILE A 105 -0.70 -16.89 -10.85
N GLN A 106 -1.18 -17.67 -11.81
CA GLN A 106 -0.50 -17.86 -13.09
C GLN A 106 -0.36 -16.54 -13.86
N ALA A 107 -1.40 -15.70 -13.89
CA ALA A 107 -1.36 -14.39 -14.51
C ALA A 107 -0.26 -13.49 -13.90
N LEU A 108 -0.19 -13.43 -12.56
CA LEU A 108 0.82 -12.65 -11.85
C LEU A 108 2.24 -13.21 -12.02
N VAL A 109 2.41 -14.53 -12.06
CA VAL A 109 3.71 -15.16 -12.35
C VAL A 109 4.16 -14.82 -13.76
N ARG A 110 3.28 -14.91 -14.77
CA ARG A 110 3.58 -14.51 -16.15
C ARG A 110 3.95 -13.02 -16.25
N LEU A 111 3.26 -12.16 -15.51
CA LEU A 111 3.58 -10.74 -15.42
C LEU A 111 4.98 -10.51 -14.86
N TYR A 112 5.27 -11.09 -13.71
CA TYR A 112 6.57 -10.97 -13.07
C TYR A 112 7.68 -11.49 -13.98
N ASP A 113 7.52 -12.68 -14.54
CA ASP A 113 8.48 -13.29 -15.47
C ASP A 113 8.70 -12.41 -16.71
N THR A 114 7.65 -11.86 -17.31
CA THR A 114 7.77 -10.97 -18.48
C THR A 114 8.53 -9.70 -18.14
N VAL A 115 8.21 -9.06 -17.02
CA VAL A 115 8.89 -7.84 -16.56
C VAL A 115 10.36 -8.11 -16.23
N GLN A 116 10.69 -9.27 -15.64
CA GLN A 116 12.07 -9.59 -15.27
C GLN A 116 12.92 -10.13 -16.42
N SER A 117 12.34 -10.95 -17.30
CA SER A 117 13.05 -11.54 -18.45
C SER A 117 13.28 -10.53 -19.58
N ARG A 118 12.43 -9.51 -19.67
CA ARG A 118 12.54 -8.39 -20.61
C ARG A 118 12.72 -7.13 -19.79
N ARG A 119 13.92 -6.93 -19.25
CA ARG A 119 14.34 -5.68 -18.58
C ARG A 119 15.11 -4.74 -19.50
N ASP A 120 15.47 -5.23 -20.68
CA ASP A 120 16.30 -4.59 -21.70
C ASP A 120 15.56 -3.54 -22.55
N TRP A 121 14.23 -3.48 -22.45
CA TRP A 121 13.40 -2.48 -23.12
C TRP A 121 13.61 -1.04 -22.61
N VAL A 122 14.23 -0.88 -21.42
CA VAL A 122 14.70 0.42 -20.92
C VAL A 122 16.22 0.40 -20.85
N SER A 123 16.85 1.44 -21.39
CA SER A 123 18.30 1.62 -21.25
C SER A 123 18.68 1.78 -19.77
N PRO A 124 19.68 1.01 -19.25
CA PRO A 124 20.15 1.15 -17.87
C PRO A 124 20.63 2.57 -17.52
N ASN A 125 21.03 3.35 -18.52
CA ASN A 125 21.56 4.70 -18.35
C ASN A 125 20.47 5.77 -18.24
N LEU A 126 19.20 5.44 -18.45
CA LEU A 126 18.09 6.40 -18.36
C LEU A 126 17.78 6.79 -16.90
N GLY A 127 18.26 6.04 -15.90
CA GLY A 127 17.93 6.32 -14.49
C GLY A 127 16.50 5.91 -14.09
N VAL A 128 15.90 5.01 -14.86
CA VAL A 128 14.63 4.35 -14.51
C VAL A 128 14.89 3.33 -13.41
N LEU A 129 14.09 3.36 -12.35
CA LEU A 129 14.20 2.43 -11.23
C LEU A 129 13.45 1.12 -11.51
N ASP A 130 13.72 0.10 -10.69
CA ASP A 130 13.07 -1.21 -10.82
C ASP A 130 11.53 -1.08 -10.79
N PRO A 131 10.82 -1.72 -11.74
CA PRO A 131 9.36 -1.79 -11.72
C PRO A 131 8.83 -2.48 -10.46
N ILE A 132 7.78 -1.93 -9.88
CA ILE A 132 7.08 -2.48 -8.71
C ILE A 132 5.72 -2.99 -9.16
N ILE A 133 5.50 -4.29 -9.03
CA ILE A 133 4.25 -4.96 -9.42
C ILE A 133 3.37 -5.10 -8.18
N LYS A 134 2.18 -4.51 -8.22
CA LYS A 134 1.16 -4.61 -7.17
C LYS A 134 -0.10 -5.27 -7.74
N PRO A 135 -0.43 -6.49 -7.32
CA PRO A 135 -1.71 -7.11 -7.66
C PRO A 135 -2.87 -6.23 -7.19
N VAL A 136 -3.93 -6.14 -7.99
CA VAL A 136 -5.18 -5.49 -7.63
C VAL A 136 -6.32 -6.48 -7.87
N GLY A 137 -7.18 -6.64 -6.88
CA GLY A 137 -8.38 -7.46 -6.96
C GLY A 137 -9.58 -6.71 -6.40
N ILE A 138 -10.76 -7.26 -6.67
CA ILE A 138 -12.02 -6.75 -6.13
C ILE A 138 -12.03 -6.88 -4.59
N ASP A 139 -11.30 -7.84 -4.03
CA ASP A 139 -11.09 -7.99 -2.59
C ASP A 139 -10.28 -6.87 -1.93
N ASP A 140 -9.59 -6.02 -2.72
CA ASP A 140 -8.88 -4.85 -2.20
C ASP A 140 -9.83 -3.66 -1.94
N VAL A 141 -11.13 -3.79 -2.28
CA VAL A 141 -12.15 -2.78 -1.98
C VAL A 141 -12.43 -2.78 -0.47
N PRO A 142 -12.36 -1.61 0.20
CA PRO A 142 -12.68 -1.52 1.62
C PRO A 142 -14.13 -1.93 1.92
N ILE A 143 -14.32 -2.81 2.91
CA ILE A 143 -15.63 -3.22 3.42
C ILE A 143 -16.09 -2.36 4.60
N VAL A 144 -15.14 -1.75 5.32
CA VAL A 144 -15.40 -0.86 6.46
C VAL A 144 -14.49 0.36 6.33
N ALA A 145 -15.09 1.54 6.51
CA ALA A 145 -14.37 2.79 6.61
C ALA A 145 -14.65 3.43 7.97
N LEU A 146 -13.60 3.70 8.75
CA LEU A 146 -13.68 4.37 10.04
C LEU A 146 -13.02 5.74 9.92
N THR A 147 -13.81 6.80 10.02
CA THR A 147 -13.31 8.17 9.97
C THR A 147 -13.08 8.71 11.38
N LEU A 148 -11.83 8.94 11.73
CA LEU A 148 -11.41 9.61 12.96
C LEU A 148 -11.41 11.12 12.72
N TRP A 149 -11.94 11.87 13.68
CA TRP A 149 -12.06 13.33 13.60
C TRP A 149 -11.92 13.93 15.00
N THR A 150 -11.70 15.23 15.07
CA THR A 150 -11.59 15.97 16.33
C THR A 150 -12.29 17.32 16.24
N GLU A 151 -12.97 17.72 17.31
CA GLU A 151 -13.50 19.08 17.49
C GLU A 151 -12.48 20.03 18.13
N ASP A 152 -11.41 19.47 18.71
CA ASP A 152 -10.37 20.23 19.39
C ASP A 152 -9.52 21.01 18.37
N PRO A 153 -9.54 22.35 18.39
CA PRO A 153 -8.79 23.16 17.44
C PRO A 153 -7.26 23.06 17.66
N ALA A 154 -6.80 22.51 18.78
CA ALA A 154 -5.39 22.26 19.05
C ALA A 154 -4.88 20.94 18.46
N ARG A 155 -5.78 20.09 17.92
CA ARG A 155 -5.43 18.83 17.28
C ARG A 155 -5.88 18.85 15.82
N GLY A 156 -5.04 18.37 14.93
CA GLY A 156 -5.33 18.31 13.51
C GLY A 156 -5.21 16.91 12.94
N GLU A 157 -5.10 16.84 11.63
CA GLU A 157 -4.95 15.59 10.89
C GLU A 157 -3.67 14.83 11.28
N TYR A 158 -2.61 15.53 11.72
CA TYR A 158 -1.33 14.93 12.12
C TYR A 158 -1.44 14.08 13.39
N GLU A 159 -2.09 14.60 14.44
CA GLU A 159 -2.32 13.84 15.67
C GLU A 159 -3.29 12.66 15.42
N LEU A 160 -4.33 12.90 14.60
CA LEU A 160 -5.28 11.86 14.22
C LEU A 160 -4.62 10.73 13.43
N GLU A 161 -3.68 11.04 12.55
CA GLU A 161 -2.93 10.04 11.77
C GLU A 161 -2.07 9.14 12.67
N GLN A 162 -1.44 9.69 13.72
CA GLN A 162 -0.69 8.87 14.67
C GLN A 162 -1.60 7.88 15.41
N ILE A 163 -2.79 8.34 15.81
CA ILE A 163 -3.82 7.49 16.43
C ILE A 163 -4.30 6.43 15.43
N ALA A 164 -4.54 6.83 14.17
CA ALA A 164 -4.95 5.93 13.10
C ALA A 164 -3.91 4.83 12.87
N HIS A 165 -2.63 5.15 12.82
CA HIS A 165 -1.55 4.17 12.66
C HIS A 165 -1.43 3.21 13.86
N ALA A 166 -1.64 3.69 15.09
CA ALA A 166 -1.69 2.82 16.25
C ALA A 166 -2.88 1.84 16.15
N ALA A 167 -4.05 2.32 15.73
CA ALA A 167 -5.23 1.48 15.51
C ALA A 167 -5.05 0.51 14.33
N GLU A 168 -4.38 0.93 13.26
CA GLU A 168 -4.06 0.12 12.08
C GLU A 168 -3.30 -1.15 12.45
N ILE A 169 -2.34 -1.06 13.39
CA ILE A 169 -1.56 -2.22 13.88
C ILE A 169 -2.47 -3.25 14.55
N GLU A 170 -3.43 -2.82 15.37
CA GLU A 170 -4.34 -3.73 16.05
C GLU A 170 -5.41 -4.29 15.11
N LEU A 171 -5.95 -3.47 14.19
CA LEU A 171 -6.93 -3.92 13.19
C LEU A 171 -6.35 -4.97 12.24
N LYS A 172 -5.07 -4.83 11.84
CA LYS A 172 -4.37 -5.83 11.02
C LYS A 172 -4.22 -7.19 11.69
N ARG A 173 -4.35 -7.29 13.01
CA ARG A 173 -4.28 -8.57 13.75
C ARG A 173 -5.60 -9.34 13.72
N ILE A 174 -6.70 -8.70 13.37
CA ILE A 174 -8.02 -9.35 13.31
C ILE A 174 -8.02 -10.37 12.17
N GLN A 175 -8.39 -11.62 12.47
CA GLN A 175 -8.49 -12.68 11.49
C GLN A 175 -9.51 -12.31 10.40
N GLY A 176 -9.14 -12.54 9.13
CA GLY A 176 -9.96 -12.16 7.98
C GLY A 176 -9.65 -10.76 7.42
N THR A 177 -8.90 -9.91 8.14
CA THR A 177 -8.45 -8.61 7.61
C THR A 177 -7.33 -8.79 6.60
N ARG A 178 -7.44 -8.14 5.43
CA ARG A 178 -6.45 -8.20 4.36
C ARG A 178 -5.53 -6.97 4.38
N GLU A 179 -6.11 -5.79 4.22
CA GLU A 179 -5.39 -4.52 4.23
C GLU A 179 -6.11 -3.52 5.12
N VAL A 180 -5.35 -2.77 5.90
CA VAL A 180 -5.85 -1.60 6.63
C VAL A 180 -4.99 -0.45 6.17
N THR A 181 -5.62 0.56 5.59
CA THR A 181 -4.94 1.73 5.03
C THR A 181 -5.47 3.00 5.67
N THR A 182 -4.56 3.91 5.98
CA THR A 182 -4.89 5.24 6.51
C THR A 182 -4.93 6.24 5.36
N ILE A 183 -6.02 7.01 5.25
CA ILE A 183 -6.27 8.00 4.20
C ILE A 183 -6.39 9.38 4.84
N GLY A 184 -5.62 10.34 4.32
CA GLY A 184 -5.45 11.67 4.91
C GLY A 184 -4.21 11.71 5.79
N GLY A 185 -3.97 12.85 6.43
CA GLY A 185 -2.81 13.05 7.30
C GLY A 185 -1.53 13.43 6.52
N PRO A 186 -0.72 14.34 7.06
CA PRO A 186 0.51 14.79 6.41
C PRO A 186 1.68 13.80 6.50
N ARG A 187 1.61 12.69 7.25
CA ARG A 187 2.74 11.84 7.67
C ARG A 187 3.74 12.57 8.57
N HIS A 188 4.40 11.78 9.43
CA HIS A 188 5.50 12.26 10.25
C HIS A 188 6.83 12.22 9.49
N VAL A 189 7.54 13.35 9.43
CA VAL A 189 8.84 13.48 8.77
C VAL A 189 9.77 14.43 9.53
N VAL A 190 11.07 14.18 9.43
CA VAL A 190 12.10 15.15 9.82
C VAL A 190 12.52 15.93 8.58
N ARG A 191 12.14 17.20 8.50
CA ARG A 191 12.37 18.08 7.35
C ARG A 191 13.65 18.87 7.52
N VAL A 192 14.54 18.77 6.54
CA VAL A 192 15.76 19.58 6.45
C VAL A 192 15.54 20.70 5.45
N LEU A 193 15.28 21.91 5.96
CA LEU A 193 15.09 23.12 5.17
C LEU A 193 16.43 23.79 4.94
N ILE A 194 16.99 23.60 3.76
CA ILE A 194 18.31 24.08 3.38
C ILE A 194 18.29 25.61 3.17
N ASP A 195 19.28 26.31 3.72
CA ASP A 195 19.51 27.74 3.48
C ASP A 195 20.60 27.91 2.41
N ALA A 196 20.21 28.39 1.24
CA ALA A 196 21.12 28.54 0.09
C ALA A 196 22.24 29.56 0.34
N GLU A 197 22.00 30.60 1.14
CA GLU A 197 23.02 31.61 1.46
C GLU A 197 24.06 31.03 2.41
N ARG A 198 23.61 30.29 3.43
CA ARG A 198 24.51 29.61 4.37
C ARG A 198 25.31 28.50 3.71
N LEU A 199 24.68 27.68 2.87
CA LEU A 199 25.41 26.69 2.07
C LEU A 199 26.56 27.32 1.29
N LYS A 200 26.29 28.45 0.64
CA LYS A 200 27.31 29.19 -0.12
C LYS A 200 28.42 29.74 0.78
N SER A 201 28.10 30.29 1.96
CA SER A 201 29.12 30.80 2.88
C SER A 201 30.02 29.69 3.44
N TYR A 202 29.44 28.51 3.71
CA TYR A 202 30.16 27.35 4.23
C TYR A 202 30.80 26.48 3.13
N GLN A 203 30.61 26.82 1.86
CA GLN A 203 31.08 26.04 0.70
C GLN A 203 30.59 24.58 0.71
N VAL A 204 29.39 24.36 1.26
CA VAL A 204 28.71 23.06 1.27
C VAL A 204 27.68 23.04 0.16
N SER A 205 27.56 21.93 -0.56
CA SER A 205 26.55 21.75 -1.59
C SER A 205 25.34 20.98 -1.07
N ALA A 206 24.20 21.08 -1.77
CA ALA A 206 23.03 20.25 -1.47
C ALA A 206 23.31 18.75 -1.65
N GLN A 207 24.30 18.41 -2.48
CA GLN A 207 24.77 17.04 -2.67
C GLN A 207 25.42 16.51 -1.39
N ASP A 208 26.28 17.32 -0.76
CA ASP A 208 26.98 16.95 0.47
C ASP A 208 25.99 16.71 1.62
N ILE A 209 24.95 17.54 1.73
CA ILE A 209 23.85 17.32 2.69
C ILE A 209 23.19 15.96 2.45
N ARG A 210 22.83 15.65 1.20
CA ARG A 210 22.16 14.40 0.86
C ARG A 210 23.02 13.19 1.20
N ASP A 211 24.30 13.26 0.85
CA ASP A 211 25.25 12.17 1.03
C ASP A 211 25.55 11.96 2.53
N ALA A 212 25.70 13.04 3.29
CA ALA A 212 25.86 12.99 4.75
C ALA A 212 24.66 12.30 5.43
N LEU A 213 23.43 12.64 5.03
CA LEU A 213 22.21 12.03 5.55
C LEU A 213 22.12 10.54 5.21
N GLN A 214 22.45 10.15 3.97
CA GLN A 214 22.42 8.75 3.54
C GLN A 214 23.46 7.89 4.26
N VAL A 215 24.69 8.38 4.38
CA VAL A 215 25.79 7.65 5.04
C VAL A 215 25.54 7.52 6.54
N SER A 216 24.95 8.53 7.17
CA SER A 216 24.78 8.57 8.63
C SER A 216 23.54 7.85 9.12
N ASN A 217 22.62 7.50 8.23
CA ASN A 217 21.44 6.69 8.56
C ASN A 217 21.63 5.21 8.15
N ALA A 218 22.81 4.66 8.43
CA ALA A 218 23.16 3.30 8.07
C ALA A 218 23.82 2.56 9.25
N SER A 219 23.50 1.28 9.38
CA SER A 219 24.14 0.35 10.32
C SER A 219 24.64 -0.86 9.55
N GLN A 220 25.87 -1.29 9.83
CA GLN A 220 26.52 -2.42 9.18
C GLN A 220 27.11 -3.38 10.22
N PRO A 221 26.95 -4.71 10.06
CA PRO A 221 27.63 -5.68 10.89
C PRO A 221 29.13 -5.66 10.56
N SER A 222 29.96 -5.40 11.57
CA SER A 222 31.43 -5.26 11.42
C SER A 222 32.17 -6.56 11.76
N GLY A 223 31.44 -7.59 12.21
CA GLY A 223 31.96 -8.90 12.51
C GLY A 223 31.63 -9.35 13.92
N LYS A 224 32.47 -10.25 14.45
CA LYS A 224 32.28 -10.86 15.75
C LYS A 224 33.60 -10.98 16.50
N LEU A 225 33.55 -10.73 17.80
CA LEU A 225 34.67 -10.92 18.72
C LEU A 225 34.35 -12.13 19.58
N VAL A 226 35.24 -13.10 19.63
CA VAL A 226 35.11 -14.27 20.52
C VAL A 226 36.10 -14.10 21.66
N ASN A 227 35.59 -14.00 22.89
CA ASN A 227 36.40 -13.91 24.10
C ASN A 227 35.72 -14.68 25.24
N ASN A 228 36.48 -15.42 26.05
CA ASN A 228 35.96 -16.21 27.20
C ASN A 228 34.74 -17.08 26.86
N ASN A 229 34.74 -17.73 25.69
CA ASN A 229 33.63 -18.56 25.21
C ASN A 229 32.29 -17.78 25.06
N GLN A 230 32.36 -16.45 24.90
CA GLN A 230 31.27 -15.57 24.52
C GLN A 230 31.56 -14.97 23.14
N GLU A 231 30.53 -14.91 22.30
CA GLU A 231 30.56 -14.29 20.97
C GLU A 231 29.84 -12.94 21.06
N ILE A 232 30.58 -11.86 20.84
CA ILE A 232 30.07 -10.49 20.84
C ILE A 232 29.97 -10.03 19.39
N LEU A 233 28.76 -9.77 18.92
CA LEU A 233 28.54 -9.18 17.60
C LEU A 233 28.91 -7.70 17.64
N VAL A 234 29.75 -7.27 16.69
CA VAL A 234 30.16 -5.87 16.55
C VAL A 234 29.38 -5.26 15.39
N GLN A 235 28.76 -4.11 15.63
CA GLN A 235 28.07 -3.32 14.62
C GLN A 235 28.65 -1.91 14.60
N THR A 236 28.77 -1.35 13.41
CA THR A 236 29.25 0.01 13.17
C THR A 236 28.15 0.85 12.53
N GLY A 237 28.08 2.11 12.95
CA GLY A 237 27.02 3.02 12.54
C GLY A 237 25.78 2.88 13.41
N THR A 238 24.95 3.92 13.38
CA THR A 238 23.69 4.02 14.11
C THR A 238 22.67 4.68 13.21
N PHE A 239 21.41 4.29 13.33
CA PHE A 239 20.34 5.02 12.65
C PHE A 239 20.11 6.37 13.33
N LEU A 240 19.70 7.36 12.54
CA LEU A 240 19.27 8.65 13.06
C LEU A 240 17.91 8.45 13.73
N SER A 241 17.83 8.79 15.02
CA SER A 241 16.65 8.52 15.85
C SER A 241 15.82 9.76 16.14
N SER A 242 16.44 10.95 16.05
CA SER A 242 15.81 12.21 16.39
C SER A 242 16.21 13.35 15.45
N ALA A 243 15.41 14.41 15.40
CA ALA A 243 15.82 15.64 14.73
C ALA A 243 17.09 16.27 15.33
N ALA A 244 17.38 16.04 16.61
CA ALA A 244 18.61 16.50 17.23
C ALA A 244 19.84 15.78 16.65
N ASP A 245 19.73 14.47 16.37
CA ASP A 245 20.79 13.70 15.71
C ASP A 245 21.07 14.28 14.31
N VAL A 246 20.00 14.62 13.59
CA VAL A 246 20.09 15.25 12.26
C VAL A 246 20.75 16.63 12.34
N GLN A 247 20.45 17.44 13.36
CA GLN A 247 21.07 18.76 13.56
C GLN A 247 22.57 18.69 13.82
N GLN A 248 23.02 17.67 14.55
CA GLN A 248 24.42 17.45 14.92
C GLN A 248 25.23 16.74 13.84
N LEU A 249 24.61 16.43 12.70
CA LEU A 249 25.28 15.77 11.60
C LEU A 249 26.32 16.70 10.96
N VAL A 250 27.55 16.20 10.79
CA VAL A 250 28.59 16.93 10.05
C VAL A 250 28.34 16.76 8.56
N VAL A 251 28.13 17.87 7.86
CA VAL A 251 27.80 17.91 6.42
C VAL A 251 28.94 18.44 5.56
N GLY A 252 30.00 18.93 6.18
CA GLY A 252 31.18 19.42 5.48
C GLY A 252 32.29 19.85 6.43
N VAL A 253 33.39 20.33 5.87
CA VAL A 253 34.51 20.90 6.62
C VAL A 253 34.94 22.19 5.92
N GLN A 254 35.02 23.28 6.68
CA GLN A 254 35.51 24.56 6.19
C GLN A 254 36.65 25.05 7.11
N ASP A 255 37.80 25.37 6.52
CA ASP A 255 39.00 25.83 7.24
C ASP A 255 39.39 24.93 8.44
N GLY A 256 39.24 23.61 8.26
CA GLY A 256 39.56 22.61 9.28
C GLY A 256 38.54 22.51 10.43
N ARG A 257 37.40 23.21 10.33
CA ARG A 257 36.29 23.13 11.29
C ARG A 257 35.13 22.35 10.69
N PRO A 258 34.50 21.44 11.46
CA PRO A 258 33.31 20.75 11.01
C PRO A 258 32.17 21.76 10.83
N VAL A 259 31.41 21.59 9.75
CA VAL A 259 30.16 22.31 9.49
C VAL A 259 29.02 21.35 9.81
N PHE A 260 28.14 21.75 10.72
CA PHE A 260 27.00 20.94 11.13
C PHE A 260 25.76 21.23 10.27
N MET A 261 24.81 20.30 10.25
CA MET A 261 23.53 20.48 9.56
C MET A 261 22.82 21.73 10.06
N SER A 262 22.85 21.99 11.37
CA SER A 262 22.27 23.20 11.98
C SER A 262 22.92 24.51 11.52
N ASP A 263 24.16 24.47 11.03
CA ASP A 263 24.84 25.65 10.51
C ASP A 263 24.31 26.06 9.13
N VAL A 264 23.80 25.11 8.34
CA VAL A 264 23.41 25.32 6.94
C VAL A 264 21.93 25.05 6.62
N ALA A 265 21.20 24.45 7.55
CA ALA A 265 19.80 24.08 7.37
C ALA A 265 19.02 24.16 8.68
N GLN A 266 17.71 24.43 8.57
CA GLN A 266 16.78 24.30 9.68
C GLN A 266 16.18 22.89 9.66
N VAL A 267 16.35 22.15 10.77
CA VAL A 267 15.78 20.82 10.93
C VAL A 267 14.49 20.92 11.75
N ILE A 268 13.36 20.54 11.14
CA ILE A 268 12.03 20.58 11.75
C ILE A 268 11.51 19.15 11.88
N ASP A 269 11.12 18.78 13.09
CA ASP A 269 10.43 17.51 13.37
C ASP A 269 8.92 17.73 13.38
N GLY A 270 8.16 16.95 12.62
CA GLY A 270 6.71 17.08 12.61
C GLY A 270 6.02 16.65 11.31
N PRO A 271 4.92 17.30 10.91
CA PRO A 271 4.15 16.90 9.74
C PRO A 271 4.86 17.23 8.41
N ASP A 272 4.67 16.38 7.40
CA ASP A 272 5.03 16.72 6.02
C ASP A 272 4.07 17.77 5.45
N GLN A 273 4.33 18.21 4.23
CA GLN A 273 3.36 18.98 3.47
C GLN A 273 2.16 18.08 3.11
N PRO A 274 0.93 18.42 3.52
CA PRO A 274 -0.21 17.56 3.25
C PRO A 274 -0.52 17.53 1.75
N GLY A 275 -0.42 16.34 1.15
CA GLY A 275 -0.78 16.08 -0.24
C GLY A 275 -2.19 15.51 -0.42
N ARG A 276 -2.85 15.10 0.67
CA ARG A 276 -4.20 14.55 0.71
C ARG A 276 -4.89 15.03 1.97
N TYR A 277 -6.14 15.48 1.82
CA TYR A 277 -6.96 16.02 2.89
C TYR A 277 -8.23 15.18 3.03
N VAL A 278 -8.70 15.01 4.26
CA VAL A 278 -9.98 14.35 4.55
C VAL A 278 -10.70 15.19 5.59
N TRP A 279 -11.99 15.42 5.34
CA TRP A 279 -12.83 16.25 6.19
C TRP A 279 -14.08 15.47 6.58
N LEU A 280 -14.50 15.61 7.85
CA LEU A 280 -15.81 15.19 8.29
C LEU A 280 -16.76 16.38 8.23
N GLY A 281 -17.79 16.29 7.40
CA GLY A 281 -18.89 17.25 7.37
C GLY A 281 -20.10 16.74 8.16
N ALA A 282 -20.64 17.55 9.07
CA ALA A 282 -21.86 17.22 9.80
C ALA A 282 -23.12 17.47 8.93
N GLY A 283 -23.71 16.40 8.39
CA GLY A 283 -24.98 16.45 7.65
C GLY A 283 -26.23 16.35 8.54
N PRO A 284 -27.44 16.38 7.96
CA PRO A 284 -28.71 16.24 8.72
C PRO A 284 -28.79 14.97 9.57
N ALA A 285 -28.10 13.90 9.16
CA ALA A 285 -28.04 12.63 9.87
C ALA A 285 -26.99 12.58 11.01
N ALA A 286 -26.16 13.62 11.19
CA ALA A 286 -25.08 13.65 12.18
C ALA A 286 -25.58 13.34 13.60
N LYS A 287 -26.75 13.86 13.98
CA LYS A 287 -27.36 13.63 15.30
C LYS A 287 -27.67 12.15 15.57
N HIS A 288 -28.00 11.36 14.54
CA HIS A 288 -28.24 9.93 14.68
C HIS A 288 -26.95 9.13 14.91
N GLN A 289 -25.81 9.69 14.52
CA GLN A 289 -24.48 9.10 14.71
C GLN A 289 -23.78 9.65 15.96
N GLY A 290 -24.49 10.36 16.84
CA GLY A 290 -23.93 10.97 18.04
C GLY A 290 -23.07 12.21 17.79
N ILE A 291 -23.05 12.73 16.56
CA ILE A 291 -22.32 13.95 16.20
C ILE A 291 -23.30 15.12 16.37
N SER A 292 -23.08 15.92 17.42
CA SER A 292 -23.94 17.06 17.75
C SER A 292 -23.42 18.38 17.17
N GLN A 293 -22.14 18.39 16.82
CA GLN A 293 -21.39 19.52 16.32
C GLN A 293 -21.76 19.79 14.86
N GLN A 294 -21.86 21.07 14.51
CA GLN A 294 -22.05 21.51 13.12
C GLN A 294 -20.74 22.07 12.58
N GLY A 295 -20.44 21.80 11.31
CA GLY A 295 -19.24 22.28 10.63
C GLY A 295 -18.49 21.18 9.91
N GLU A 296 -17.29 21.54 9.46
CA GLU A 296 -16.31 20.64 8.86
C GLU A 296 -15.12 20.50 9.81
N PHE A 297 -14.73 19.27 10.06
CA PHE A 297 -13.64 18.93 10.98
C PHE A 297 -12.53 18.19 10.25
N PRO A 298 -11.25 18.45 10.58
CA PRO A 298 -10.14 17.68 10.04
C PRO A 298 -10.32 16.22 10.43
N ALA A 299 -10.03 15.33 9.50
CA ALA A 299 -10.28 13.91 9.68
C ALA A 299 -9.21 13.04 9.00
N VAL A 300 -9.16 11.78 9.42
CA VAL A 300 -8.36 10.71 8.83
C VAL A 300 -9.24 9.48 8.74
N THR A 301 -9.22 8.76 7.62
CA THR A 301 -10.06 7.56 7.44
C THR A 301 -9.22 6.31 7.37
N LEU A 302 -9.54 5.33 8.22
CA LEU A 302 -9.05 3.96 8.13
C LEU A 302 -9.97 3.16 7.22
N ALA A 303 -9.43 2.68 6.12
CA ALA A 303 -10.13 1.80 5.18
C ALA A 303 -9.65 0.36 5.37
N ILE A 304 -10.58 -0.55 5.65
CA ILE A 304 -10.32 -1.95 5.99
C ILE A 304 -10.90 -2.84 4.90
N SER A 305 -10.06 -3.67 4.27
CA SER A 305 -10.47 -4.70 3.31
C SER A 305 -10.40 -6.10 3.91
N LYS A 306 -11.20 -7.02 3.37
CA LYS A 306 -11.27 -8.41 3.83
C LYS A 306 -10.43 -9.35 2.97
N LYS A 307 -10.05 -10.49 3.52
CA LYS A 307 -9.44 -11.58 2.76
C LYS A 307 -10.49 -12.24 1.86
N PRO A 308 -10.09 -12.73 0.68
CA PRO A 308 -11.00 -13.46 -0.20
C PRO A 308 -11.60 -14.68 0.52
N GLY A 309 -12.92 -14.88 0.37
CA GLY A 309 -13.65 -16.02 0.93
C GLY A 309 -14.03 -15.91 2.41
N GLU A 310 -13.72 -14.79 3.07
CA GLU A 310 -14.17 -14.50 4.44
C GLU A 310 -15.50 -13.71 4.43
N ASN A 311 -16.34 -13.94 5.43
CA ASN A 311 -17.57 -13.17 5.62
C ASN A 311 -17.26 -11.78 6.20
N ALA A 312 -18.09 -10.80 5.86
CA ALA A 312 -18.11 -9.49 6.51
C ALA A 312 -18.99 -9.52 7.77
#